data_AF-A0A8J6I341-F1
#
_entry.id   AF-A0A8J6I341-F1
#
_cell.length_a   1.000
_cell.length_b   1.000
_cell.length_c   1.000
_cell.angle_alpha   90.00
_cell.angle_beta   90.00
_cell.angle_gamma   90.00
#
_symmetry.space_group_name_H-M   'P 1'
#
loop_
_entity.id
_entity.type
_entity.pdbx_description
1 polymer ?
#
loop_
_entity_poly.entity_id
_entity_poly.type
_entity_poly.pdbx_seq_one_letter_code
_entity_poly.pdbx_strand_id
1 'polypeptide(L)'
;MQTDHIFTGTTGQAEMRRTLPDYLVGKVRKFAAVIYLKESSFTLNGKTQEDVQAAILKGEILYGQTEGEHALSNGIHVDDFEFHGPIPNGVIKFEMPTKCVTGTPIPSGKTVKFYAIVDTTKLPLEADYVFKGTTGRNLIECELPGKYIGKEYFFFAVIILEGDFDLEGKYPKDLEEPLNNNQIMFGQAKEEGDGEERPNILYKLEDGLVVRGFEFID
;
A
#
# COMPACT_ATOMS: atom_id res chain seq x y z
N MET A 1 -9.38 13.48 -28.91
CA MET A 1 -9.44 14.57 -27.93
C MET A 1 -8.43 15.63 -28.35
N GLN A 2 -8.85 16.89 -28.40
CA GLN A 2 -7.99 18.01 -28.75
C GLN A 2 -7.70 18.80 -27.47
N THR A 3 -6.42 19.04 -27.19
CA THR A 3 -5.97 19.74 -25.99
C THR A 3 -5.45 21.13 -26.34
N ASP A 4 -6.01 22.18 -25.73
CA ASP A 4 -5.59 23.58 -25.96
C ASP A 4 -4.23 23.90 -25.32
N HIS A 5 -3.90 23.24 -24.20
CA HIS A 5 -2.65 23.39 -23.47
C HIS A 5 -2.42 22.18 -22.56
N ILE A 6 -1.17 21.89 -22.21
CA ILE A 6 -0.80 20.81 -21.31
C ILE A 6 0.05 21.38 -20.18
N PHE A 7 -0.40 21.17 -18.95
CA PHE A 7 0.39 21.40 -17.75
C PHE A 7 0.99 20.06 -17.30
N THR A 8 2.27 20.06 -16.90
CA THR A 8 2.95 18.86 -16.40
C THR A 8 3.47 19.08 -14.98
N GLY A 9 3.58 17.99 -14.22
CA GLY A 9 4.18 17.98 -12.89
C GLY A 9 4.18 16.56 -12.31
N THR A 10 4.56 16.47 -11.04
CA THR A 10 4.62 15.21 -10.29
C THR A 10 3.56 15.20 -9.19
N THR A 11 2.97 14.03 -8.93
CA THR A 11 2.11 13.79 -7.77
C THR A 11 2.91 13.80 -6.46
N GLY A 12 2.23 13.78 -5.32
CA GLY A 12 2.86 13.75 -3.98
C GLY A 12 2.96 15.11 -3.27
N GLN A 13 2.62 16.20 -3.95
CA GLN A 13 2.36 17.50 -3.34
C GLN A 13 0.84 17.75 -3.28
N ALA A 14 0.37 18.46 -2.24
CA ALA A 14 -1.04 18.80 -2.09
C ALA A 14 -1.55 19.73 -3.20
N GLU A 15 -0.68 20.57 -3.76
CA GLU A 15 -1.02 21.52 -4.83
C GLU A 15 0.05 21.55 -5.92
N MET A 16 -0.38 21.76 -7.17
CA MET A 16 0.51 22.07 -8.28
C MET A 16 0.24 23.49 -8.78
N ARG A 17 1.22 24.39 -8.62
CA ARG A 17 1.11 25.78 -9.10
C ARG A 17 1.73 25.95 -10.48
N ARG A 18 0.98 26.53 -11.42
CA ARG A 18 1.43 26.75 -12.80
C ARG A 18 1.05 28.13 -13.28
N THR A 19 1.84 28.67 -14.21
CA THR A 19 1.55 29.94 -14.87
C THR A 19 0.53 29.70 -15.98
N LEU A 20 -0.60 30.41 -15.92
CA LEU A 20 -1.61 30.40 -16.96
C LEU A 20 -1.08 31.18 -18.19
N PRO A 21 -1.04 30.59 -19.40
CA PRO A 21 -0.68 31.32 -20.61
C PRO A 21 -1.69 32.43 -20.93
N ASP A 22 -1.20 33.57 -21.43
CA ASP A 22 -2.03 34.74 -21.75
C ASP A 22 -3.21 34.42 -22.68
N TYR A 23 -3.00 33.53 -23.65
CA TYR A 23 -4.05 33.14 -24.61
C TYR A 23 -5.18 32.30 -24.00
N LEU A 24 -5.03 31.84 -22.76
CA LEU A 24 -6.06 31.12 -22.00
C LEU A 24 -6.79 32.02 -20.99
N VAL A 25 -6.22 33.18 -20.64
CA VAL A 25 -6.85 34.10 -19.68
C VAL A 25 -8.21 34.56 -20.20
N GLY A 26 -9.23 34.48 -19.34
CA GLY A 26 -10.61 34.84 -19.63
C GLY A 26 -11.42 33.79 -20.39
N LYS A 27 -10.81 32.64 -20.75
CA LYS A 27 -11.53 31.54 -21.40
C LYS A 27 -12.18 30.61 -20.37
N VAL A 28 -13.23 29.90 -20.79
CA VAL A 28 -13.85 28.83 -20.00
C VAL A 28 -13.42 27.48 -20.59
N ARG A 29 -12.96 26.56 -19.75
CA ARG A 29 -12.43 25.25 -20.19
C ARG A 29 -12.75 24.14 -19.20
N LYS A 30 -13.01 22.94 -19.72
CA LYS A 30 -12.95 21.70 -18.94
C LYS A 30 -11.50 21.24 -18.79
N PHE A 31 -11.15 20.66 -17.64
CA PHE A 31 -9.84 20.06 -17.44
C PHE A 31 -9.92 18.54 -17.46
N ALA A 32 -8.85 17.94 -17.97
CA ALA A 32 -8.59 16.52 -17.86
C ALA A 32 -7.14 16.33 -17.41
N ALA A 33 -6.91 15.29 -16.61
CA ALA A 33 -5.61 14.95 -16.05
C ALA A 33 -5.28 13.49 -16.36
N VAL A 34 -3.99 13.22 -16.56
CA VAL A 34 -3.47 11.86 -16.69
C VAL A 34 -2.31 11.70 -15.72
N ILE A 35 -2.40 10.68 -14.87
CA ILE A 35 -1.29 10.27 -14.00
C ILE A 35 -0.69 9.01 -14.62
N TYR A 36 0.60 9.04 -14.93
CA TYR A 36 1.33 7.87 -15.44
C TYR A 36 1.70 6.94 -14.29
N LEU A 37 1.27 5.67 -14.36
CA LEU A 37 1.52 4.67 -13.33
C LEU A 37 2.79 3.84 -13.59
N LYS A 38 3.31 3.91 -14.81
CA LYS A 38 4.56 3.29 -15.25
C LYS A 38 5.38 4.34 -16.01
N GLU A 39 6.60 4.00 -16.44
CA GLU A 39 7.31 4.76 -17.49
C GLU A 39 6.50 4.70 -18.80
N SER A 40 5.42 5.46 -18.85
CA SER A 40 4.46 5.55 -19.94
C SER A 40 4.63 6.89 -20.61
N SER A 41 4.67 6.88 -21.95
CA SER A 41 4.67 8.08 -22.78
C SER A 41 3.27 8.45 -23.28
N PHE A 42 2.22 8.00 -22.58
CA PHE A 42 0.84 8.23 -23.01
C PHE A 42 0.56 9.74 -23.06
N THR A 43 -0.13 10.23 -24.09
CA THR A 43 -0.53 11.64 -24.19
C THR A 43 -1.97 11.74 -24.64
N LEU A 44 -2.78 12.63 -24.05
CA LEU A 44 -4.19 12.80 -24.43
C LEU A 44 -4.39 13.37 -25.83
N ASN A 45 -3.44 14.19 -26.31
CA ASN A 45 -3.61 14.90 -27.57
C ASN A 45 -3.70 13.92 -28.75
N GLY A 46 -4.78 14.03 -29.53
CA GLY A 46 -5.04 13.15 -30.67
C GLY A 46 -5.59 11.76 -30.31
N LYS A 47 -5.77 11.42 -29.03
CA LYS A 47 -6.32 10.12 -28.59
C LYS A 47 -7.84 10.09 -28.57
N THR A 48 -8.43 8.94 -28.87
CA THR A 48 -9.87 8.71 -28.69
C THR A 48 -10.19 8.38 -27.23
N GLN A 49 -11.47 8.39 -26.87
CA GLN A 49 -11.89 7.92 -25.55
C GLN A 49 -11.60 6.41 -25.38
N GLU A 50 -11.69 5.63 -26.45
CA GLU A 50 -11.34 4.20 -26.46
C GLU A 50 -9.85 3.99 -26.16
N ASP A 51 -8.96 4.83 -26.72
CA ASP A 51 -7.53 4.78 -26.40
C ASP A 51 -7.26 5.03 -24.91
N VAL A 52 -7.96 6.01 -24.33
CA VAL A 52 -7.87 6.32 -22.89
C VAL A 52 -8.35 5.14 -22.05
N GLN A 53 -9.51 4.56 -22.39
CA GLN A 53 -10.04 3.39 -21.68
C GLN A 53 -9.10 2.18 -21.78
N ALA A 54 -8.52 1.94 -22.95
CA ALA A 54 -7.54 0.87 -23.13
C ALA A 54 -6.29 1.07 -22.25
N ALA A 55 -5.80 2.30 -22.12
CA ALA A 55 -4.65 2.62 -21.25
C ALA A 55 -4.99 2.47 -19.76
N ILE A 56 -6.20 2.84 -19.34
CA ILE A 56 -6.71 2.62 -17.98
C ILE A 56 -6.76 1.12 -17.67
N LEU A 57 -7.37 0.32 -18.56
CA LEU A 57 -7.52 -1.13 -18.36
C LEU A 57 -6.18 -1.87 -18.31
N LYS A 58 -5.16 -1.37 -19.02
CA LYS A 58 -3.78 -1.88 -18.95
C LYS A 58 -3.02 -1.44 -17.69
N GLY A 59 -3.59 -0.54 -16.90
CA GLY A 59 -2.93 0.08 -15.75
C GLY A 59 -1.71 0.91 -16.13
N GLU A 60 -1.75 1.55 -17.30
CA GLU A 60 -0.71 2.49 -17.72
C GLU A 60 -0.93 3.88 -17.12
N ILE A 61 -2.20 4.25 -16.90
CA ILE A 61 -2.61 5.58 -16.43
C ILE A 61 -3.77 5.53 -15.42
N LEU A 62 -3.87 6.57 -14.60
CA LEU A 62 -5.15 7.07 -14.07
C LEU A 62 -5.61 8.24 -14.93
N TYR A 63 -6.90 8.32 -15.20
CA TYR A 63 -7.51 9.41 -15.95
C TYR A 63 -8.47 10.17 -15.05
N GLY A 64 -8.26 11.48 -14.94
CA GLY A 64 -9.13 12.38 -14.19
C GLY A 64 -9.79 13.42 -15.08
N GLN A 65 -10.98 13.86 -14.69
CA GLN A 65 -11.66 14.99 -15.32
C GLN A 65 -12.41 15.81 -14.28
N THR A 66 -12.55 17.11 -14.52
CA THR A 66 -13.38 17.99 -13.69
C THR A 66 -14.85 17.70 -13.93
N GLU A 67 -15.69 17.99 -12.92
CA GLU A 67 -17.15 17.86 -13.06
C GLU A 67 -17.68 18.91 -14.05
N GLY A 68 -17.11 20.12 -14.00
CA GLY A 68 -17.57 21.27 -14.78
C GLY A 68 -16.48 21.94 -15.61
N GLU A 69 -16.87 23.09 -16.18
CA GLU A 69 -15.95 24.01 -16.83
C GLU A 69 -15.53 25.12 -15.87
N HIS A 70 -14.31 25.62 -16.04
CA HIS A 70 -13.72 26.63 -15.17
C HIS A 70 -13.35 27.88 -15.97
N ALA A 71 -13.68 29.05 -15.43
CA ALA A 71 -13.28 30.34 -15.98
C ALA A 71 -11.83 30.67 -15.59
N LEU A 72 -10.94 30.64 -16.57
CA LEU A 72 -9.50 30.78 -16.36
C LEU A 72 -9.14 32.24 -16.04
N SER A 73 -8.83 32.49 -14.78
CA SER A 73 -8.35 33.79 -14.30
C SER A 73 -7.13 33.60 -13.39
N ASN A 74 -6.41 34.69 -13.11
CA ASN A 74 -5.25 34.62 -12.23
C ASN A 74 -5.68 34.14 -10.83
N GLY A 75 -4.98 33.14 -10.29
CA GLY A 75 -5.27 32.57 -8.98
C GLY A 75 -6.41 31.56 -8.93
N ILE A 76 -6.94 31.10 -10.08
CA ILE A 76 -7.91 30.02 -10.08
C ILE A 76 -7.33 28.74 -9.44
N HIS A 77 -8.15 28.10 -8.60
CA HIS A 77 -7.90 26.77 -8.06
C HIS A 77 -8.85 25.77 -8.74
N VAL A 78 -8.33 24.60 -9.11
CA VAL A 78 -9.10 23.52 -9.74
C VAL A 78 -8.78 22.25 -8.95
N ASP A 79 -9.77 21.77 -8.21
CA ASP A 79 -9.64 20.69 -7.21
C ASP A 79 -10.72 19.60 -7.35
N ASP A 80 -11.66 19.74 -8.28
CA ASP A 80 -12.80 18.85 -8.50
C ASP A 80 -12.50 17.72 -9.49
N PHE A 81 -11.26 17.21 -9.51
CA PHE A 81 -10.91 16.08 -10.36
C PHE A 81 -11.43 14.77 -9.78
N GLU A 82 -12.26 14.07 -10.55
CA GLU A 82 -12.57 12.66 -10.29
C GLU A 82 -11.65 11.77 -11.13
N PHE A 83 -10.80 10.98 -10.47
CA PHE A 83 -9.88 10.05 -11.13
C PHE A 83 -10.43 8.63 -11.20
N HIS A 84 -10.28 8.02 -12.37
CA HIS A 84 -10.62 6.63 -12.62
C HIS A 84 -9.38 5.86 -13.09
N GLY A 85 -9.26 4.64 -12.57
CA GLY A 85 -8.29 3.65 -13.01
C GLY A 85 -7.80 2.77 -11.88
N PRO A 86 -6.88 1.85 -12.18
CA PRO A 86 -6.39 0.92 -11.18
C PRO A 86 -5.49 1.65 -10.19
N ILE A 87 -5.72 1.44 -8.89
CA ILE A 87 -4.79 1.89 -7.87
C ILE A 87 -3.51 1.07 -8.05
N PRO A 88 -2.35 1.69 -8.33
CA PRO A 88 -1.11 0.95 -8.54
C PRO A 88 -0.73 0.17 -7.28
N ASN A 89 -0.10 -0.98 -7.46
CA ASN A 89 0.54 -1.67 -6.36
C ASN A 89 1.75 -0.84 -5.90
N GLY A 90 1.95 -0.80 -4.58
CA GLY A 90 3.16 -0.25 -3.98
C GLY A 90 4.10 -1.36 -3.51
N VAL A 91 5.08 -0.96 -2.72
CA VAL A 91 6.02 -1.83 -2.02
C VAL A 91 5.85 -1.65 -0.52
N ILE A 92 5.87 -2.75 0.22
CA ILE A 92 5.95 -2.74 1.69
C ILE A 92 7.12 -3.62 2.12
N LYS A 93 7.78 -3.22 3.21
CA LYS A 93 8.93 -3.92 3.76
C LYS A 93 8.66 -4.31 5.20
N PHE A 94 9.06 -5.51 5.59
CA PHE A 94 9.00 -6.00 6.96
C PHE A 94 10.43 -6.13 7.49
N GLU A 95 10.74 -5.39 8.56
CA GLU A 95 12.00 -5.47 9.27
C GLU A 95 11.94 -6.62 10.29
N MET A 96 12.77 -7.64 10.05
CA MET A 96 12.83 -8.84 10.87
C MET A 96 13.94 -8.72 11.91
N PRO A 97 13.68 -9.03 13.20
CA PRO A 97 14.75 -9.22 14.15
C PRO A 97 15.58 -10.46 13.79
N THR A 98 16.76 -10.58 14.39
CA THR A 98 17.63 -11.74 14.19
C THR A 98 17.35 -12.88 15.17
N LYS A 99 16.60 -12.60 16.25
CA LYS A 99 16.32 -13.51 17.36
C LYS A 99 14.90 -13.31 17.89
N CYS A 100 14.34 -14.36 18.48
CA CYS A 100 13.16 -14.31 19.33
C CYS A 100 13.48 -13.60 20.66
N VAL A 101 12.43 -13.26 21.42
CA VAL A 101 12.52 -12.61 22.75
C VAL A 101 13.37 -13.44 23.72
N THR A 102 13.29 -14.77 23.64
CA THR A 102 14.08 -15.74 24.43
C THR A 102 15.57 -15.75 24.06
N GLY A 103 15.95 -15.12 22.95
CA GLY A 103 17.30 -15.14 22.38
C GLY A 103 17.53 -16.26 21.35
N THR A 104 16.54 -17.12 21.10
CA THR A 104 16.60 -18.15 20.06
C THR A 104 16.79 -17.50 18.68
N PRO A 105 17.81 -17.90 17.89
CA PRO A 105 18.01 -17.35 16.55
C PRO A 105 16.85 -17.68 15.61
N ILE A 106 16.41 -16.68 14.84
CA ILE A 106 15.44 -16.92 13.77
C ILE A 106 16.16 -17.59 12.59
N PRO A 107 15.75 -18.81 12.18
CA PRO A 107 16.43 -19.53 11.12
C PRO A 107 16.24 -18.85 9.77
N SER A 108 17.27 -18.84 8.93
CA SER A 108 17.19 -18.38 7.54
C SER A 108 16.49 -19.40 6.63
N GLY A 109 15.85 -18.92 5.56
CA GLY A 109 15.26 -19.77 4.52
C GLY A 109 13.91 -20.39 4.89
N LYS A 110 13.28 -19.94 5.98
CA LYS A 110 11.93 -20.36 6.37
C LYS A 110 10.88 -19.44 5.78
N THR A 111 9.71 -19.99 5.50
CA THR A 111 8.54 -19.21 5.08
C THR A 111 8.06 -18.37 6.24
N VAL A 112 7.77 -17.10 5.99
CA VAL A 112 7.08 -16.22 6.94
C VAL A 112 5.82 -15.64 6.30
N LYS A 113 4.73 -15.62 7.05
CA LYS A 113 3.46 -14.99 6.69
C LYS A 113 3.23 -13.78 7.60
N PHE A 114 2.90 -12.62 7.04
CA PHE A 114 2.52 -11.42 7.80
C PHE A 114 1.05 -11.12 7.56
N TYR A 115 0.27 -11.02 8.64
CA TYR A 115 -1.17 -10.88 8.62
C TYR A 115 -1.55 -9.44 8.96
N ALA A 116 -2.19 -8.75 8.01
CA ALA A 116 -2.72 -7.40 8.21
C ALA A 116 -4.12 -7.49 8.85
N ILE A 117 -4.25 -7.07 10.10
CA ILE A 117 -5.45 -7.20 10.92
C ILE A 117 -6.03 -5.82 11.26
N VAL A 118 -7.33 -5.61 11.04
CA VAL A 118 -8.01 -4.36 11.39
C VAL A 118 -8.28 -4.28 12.90
N ASP A 119 -8.77 -5.38 13.47
CA ASP A 119 -9.18 -5.48 14.86
C ASP A 119 -8.63 -6.77 15.49
N THR A 120 -7.68 -6.63 16.40
CA THR A 120 -7.00 -7.76 17.08
C THR A 120 -7.87 -8.40 18.16
N THR A 121 -9.03 -7.81 18.46
CA THR A 121 -10.00 -8.31 19.44
C THR A 121 -11.05 -9.23 18.83
N LYS A 122 -11.27 -9.14 17.51
CA LYS A 122 -12.21 -9.97 16.77
C LYS A 122 -11.64 -11.38 16.60
N LEU A 123 -12.45 -12.38 16.95
CA LEU A 123 -12.09 -13.80 16.87
C LEU A 123 -13.14 -14.60 16.08
N PRO A 124 -12.74 -15.61 15.29
CA PRO A 124 -11.37 -16.01 14.99
C PRO A 124 -10.58 -14.90 14.27
N LEU A 125 -9.25 -14.97 14.29
CA LEU A 125 -8.41 -13.98 13.62
C LEU A 125 -8.65 -14.05 12.11
N GLU A 126 -9.01 -12.91 11.53
CA GLU A 126 -9.27 -12.75 10.10
C GLU A 126 -8.37 -11.64 9.56
N ALA A 127 -7.49 -11.98 8.63
CA ALA A 127 -6.62 -11.01 7.98
C ALA A 127 -7.27 -10.48 6.71
N ASP A 128 -7.23 -9.15 6.56
CA ASP A 128 -7.63 -8.50 5.31
C ASP A 128 -6.69 -8.87 4.17
N TYR A 129 -5.41 -9.12 4.50
CA TYR A 129 -4.39 -9.57 3.58
C TYR A 129 -3.26 -10.29 4.30
N VAL A 130 -2.64 -11.26 3.60
CA VAL A 130 -1.48 -12.00 4.09
C VAL A 130 -0.31 -11.83 3.13
N PHE A 131 0.73 -11.13 3.59
CA PHE A 131 2.00 -11.04 2.87
C PHE A 131 2.83 -12.29 3.13
N LYS A 132 3.62 -12.71 2.14
CA LYS A 132 4.47 -13.89 2.24
C LYS A 132 5.91 -13.52 1.90
N GLY A 133 6.83 -14.03 2.69
CA GLY A 133 8.26 -13.83 2.50
C GLY A 133 9.09 -15.02 2.94
N THR A 134 10.40 -14.82 2.94
CA THR A 134 11.37 -15.82 3.38
C THR A 134 12.36 -15.18 4.34
N THR A 135 12.58 -15.81 5.49
CA THR A 135 13.52 -15.35 6.52
C THR A 135 14.98 -15.44 6.04
N GLY A 136 15.89 -14.78 6.76
CA GLY A 136 17.33 -14.73 6.43
C GLY A 136 17.79 -13.42 5.78
N ARG A 137 16.88 -12.45 5.62
CA ARG A 137 17.19 -11.05 5.32
C ARG A 137 16.60 -10.19 6.41
N ASN A 138 17.27 -9.08 6.74
CA ASN A 138 16.77 -8.12 7.72
C ASN A 138 15.53 -7.39 7.22
N LEU A 139 15.42 -7.16 5.91
CA LEU A 139 14.26 -6.55 5.27
C LEU A 139 13.67 -7.54 4.26
N ILE A 140 12.40 -7.86 4.44
CA ILE A 140 11.60 -8.66 3.52
C ILE A 140 10.72 -7.71 2.73
N GLU A 141 10.90 -7.66 1.41
CA GLU A 141 10.13 -6.82 0.51
C GLU A 141 8.95 -7.61 -0.07
N CYS A 142 7.76 -7.01 -0.02
CA CYS A 142 6.53 -7.57 -0.57
C CYS A 142 5.81 -6.54 -1.43
N GLU A 143 5.04 -7.03 -2.41
CA GLU A 143 4.10 -6.20 -3.14
C GLU A 143 2.95 -5.80 -2.21
N LEU A 144 2.62 -4.50 -2.18
CA LEU A 144 1.46 -3.95 -1.49
C LEU A 144 0.33 -3.74 -2.50
N PRO A 145 -0.76 -4.52 -2.48
CA PRO A 145 -1.83 -4.32 -3.44
C PRO A 145 -2.48 -2.94 -3.26
N GLY A 146 -2.67 -2.22 -4.36
CA GLY A 146 -3.10 -0.81 -4.33
C GLY A 146 -4.37 -0.56 -3.53
N LYS A 147 -5.31 -1.52 -3.52
CA LYS A 147 -6.58 -1.44 -2.75
C LYS A 147 -6.39 -1.37 -1.22
N TYR A 148 -5.20 -1.64 -0.70
CA TYR A 148 -4.86 -1.53 0.72
C TYR A 148 -4.06 -0.26 1.05
N ILE A 149 -3.57 0.49 0.05
CA ILE A 149 -2.89 1.77 0.28
C ILE A 149 -3.86 2.76 0.95
N GLY A 150 -3.38 3.44 1.98
CA GLY A 150 -4.11 4.40 2.80
C GLY A 150 -4.91 3.78 3.96
N LYS A 151 -5.03 2.45 4.01
CA LYS A 151 -5.71 1.75 5.11
C LYS A 151 -4.77 1.48 6.28
N GLU A 152 -5.32 1.27 7.46
CA GLU A 152 -4.59 1.08 8.70
C GLU A 152 -4.73 -0.36 9.22
N TYR A 153 -3.61 -0.97 9.64
CA TYR A 153 -3.57 -2.36 10.10
C TYR A 153 -2.57 -2.58 11.23
N PHE A 154 -2.91 -3.49 12.13
CA PHE A 154 -1.97 -4.18 13.01
C PHE A 154 -1.34 -5.37 12.27
N PHE A 155 -0.17 -5.80 12.72
CA PHE A 155 0.53 -6.93 12.11
C PHE A 155 0.86 -8.04 13.09
N PHE A 156 0.43 -9.25 12.73
CA PHE A 156 0.97 -10.51 13.23
C PHE A 156 1.91 -11.14 12.20
N ALA A 157 2.82 -11.99 12.66
CA ALA A 157 3.70 -12.76 11.80
C ALA A 157 3.77 -14.22 12.28
N VAL A 158 3.88 -15.15 11.34
CA VAL A 158 4.15 -16.56 11.63
C VAL A 158 5.29 -17.02 10.76
N ILE A 159 6.37 -17.50 11.38
CA ILE A 159 7.45 -18.20 10.71
C ILE A 159 7.16 -19.69 10.79
N ILE A 160 7.14 -20.38 9.64
CA ILE A 160 6.84 -21.81 9.57
C ILE A 160 8.17 -22.58 9.62
N LEU A 161 8.40 -23.29 10.72
CA LEU A 161 9.57 -24.13 10.92
C LEU A 161 9.36 -25.52 10.30
N GLU A 162 8.16 -26.07 10.48
CA GLU A 162 7.69 -27.36 9.97
C GLU A 162 6.19 -27.31 9.65
N GLY A 163 5.74 -28.09 8.66
CA GLY A 163 4.34 -28.15 8.25
C GLY A 163 3.89 -26.93 7.43
N ASP A 164 2.60 -26.60 7.52
CA ASP A 164 1.93 -25.60 6.68
C ASP A 164 0.98 -24.68 7.46
N PHE A 165 1.23 -24.51 8.78
CA PHE A 165 0.37 -23.74 9.68
C PHE A 165 -0.04 -22.37 9.09
N ASP A 166 -1.31 -22.01 9.34
CA ASP A 166 -1.91 -20.74 8.97
C ASP A 166 -2.68 -20.17 10.15
N LEU A 167 -2.45 -18.89 10.44
CA LEU A 167 -3.13 -18.17 11.51
C LEU A 167 -4.55 -17.76 11.09
N GLU A 168 -4.82 -17.68 9.79
CA GLU A 168 -6.13 -17.28 9.27
C GLU A 168 -7.24 -18.22 9.78
N GLY A 169 -8.28 -17.62 10.37
CA GLY A 169 -9.41 -18.34 10.95
C GLY A 169 -9.10 -19.06 12.27
N LYS A 170 -7.96 -18.79 12.92
CA LYS A 170 -7.56 -19.41 14.19
C LYS A 170 -7.87 -18.54 15.41
N TYR A 171 -7.99 -19.18 16.56
CA TYR A 171 -8.05 -18.54 17.87
C TYR A 171 -6.65 -18.51 18.50
N PRO A 172 -6.38 -17.59 19.46
CA PRO A 172 -5.07 -17.51 20.14
C PRO A 172 -4.61 -18.83 20.75
N LYS A 173 -5.54 -19.60 21.33
CA LYS A 173 -5.27 -20.94 21.90
C LYS A 173 -4.75 -21.96 20.88
N ASP A 174 -5.07 -21.77 19.59
CA ASP A 174 -4.65 -22.70 18.53
C ASP A 174 -3.17 -22.54 18.17
N LEU A 175 -2.48 -21.54 18.76
CA LEU A 175 -1.03 -21.36 18.65
C LEU A 175 -0.24 -22.20 19.64
N GLU A 176 -0.84 -22.65 20.75
CA GLU A 176 -0.13 -23.34 21.83
C GLU A 176 0.55 -24.62 21.36
N GLU A 177 -0.18 -25.50 20.65
CA GLU A 177 0.36 -26.77 20.17
C GLU A 177 1.49 -26.59 19.12
N PRO A 178 1.32 -25.77 18.06
CA PRO A 178 2.38 -25.51 17.09
C PRO A 178 3.64 -24.87 17.69
N LEU A 179 3.51 -23.96 18.67
CA LEU A 179 4.64 -23.37 19.38
C LEU A 179 5.36 -24.44 20.21
N ASN A 180 4.62 -25.17 21.06
CA ASN A 180 5.19 -26.23 21.89
C ASN A 180 5.87 -27.35 21.09
N ASN A 181 5.39 -27.61 19.87
CA ASN A 181 5.96 -28.60 18.96
C ASN A 181 7.08 -28.05 18.07
N ASN A 182 7.53 -26.79 18.26
CA ASN A 182 8.52 -26.11 17.42
C ASN A 182 8.17 -26.11 15.92
N GLN A 183 6.88 -26.06 15.60
CA GLN A 183 6.40 -26.01 14.21
C GLN A 183 6.37 -24.58 13.68
N ILE A 184 6.22 -23.60 14.56
CA ILE A 184 6.19 -22.18 14.21
C ILE A 184 7.01 -21.33 15.17
N MET A 185 7.31 -20.10 14.76
CA MET A 185 7.57 -18.97 15.66
C MET A 185 6.49 -17.92 15.40
N PHE A 186 5.94 -17.33 16.46
CA PHE A 186 4.86 -16.35 16.37
C PHE A 186 5.36 -14.96 16.70
N GLY A 187 5.07 -13.99 15.84
CA GLY A 187 5.54 -12.61 15.96
C GLY A 187 4.42 -11.60 16.01
N GLN A 188 4.65 -10.49 16.70
CA GLN A 188 3.73 -9.36 16.75
C GLN A 188 4.49 -8.06 16.62
N ALA A 189 3.98 -7.10 15.86
CA ALA A 189 4.56 -5.76 15.80
C ALA A 189 4.12 -4.94 17.02
N LYS A 190 5.08 -4.60 17.91
CA LYS A 190 4.84 -3.89 19.17
C LYS A 190 5.85 -2.77 19.41
N GLU A 191 5.46 -1.78 20.20
CA GLU A 191 6.40 -0.84 20.81
C GLU A 191 7.30 -1.59 21.80
N GLU A 192 8.59 -1.26 21.79
CA GLU A 192 9.60 -1.95 22.61
C GLU A 192 9.29 -1.78 24.10
N GLY A 193 9.15 -2.90 24.81
CA GLY A 193 8.98 -2.92 26.27
C GLY A 193 7.56 -2.64 26.79
N ASP A 194 6.53 -2.63 25.92
CA ASP A 194 5.15 -2.32 26.35
C ASP A 194 4.50 -3.45 27.18
N GLY A 195 5.06 -4.66 27.20
CA GLY A 195 4.53 -5.79 28.00
C GLY A 195 3.11 -6.26 27.61
N GLU A 196 2.47 -5.57 26.67
CA GLU A 196 1.15 -5.88 26.14
C GLU A 196 1.14 -7.21 25.37
N GLU A 197 0.05 -7.97 25.50
CA GLU A 197 -0.09 -9.27 24.85
C GLU A 197 -0.40 -9.18 23.34
N ARG A 198 -0.84 -8.00 22.86
CA ARG A 198 -1.32 -7.75 21.49
C ARG A 198 -0.51 -6.68 20.77
N PRO A 199 -0.47 -6.66 19.42
CA PRO A 199 0.21 -5.60 18.68
C PRO A 199 -0.50 -4.28 18.98
N ASN A 200 0.28 -3.28 19.32
CA ASN A 200 -0.16 -1.95 19.69
C ASN A 200 0.24 -0.89 18.64
N ILE A 201 1.08 -1.25 17.66
CA ILE A 201 1.45 -0.36 16.56
C ILE A 201 0.45 -0.51 15.41
N LEU A 202 -0.31 0.55 15.15
CA LEU A 202 -1.18 0.67 14.00
C LEU A 202 -0.42 1.32 12.83
N TYR A 203 -0.32 0.62 11.70
CA TYR A 203 0.40 1.08 10.52
C TYR A 203 -0.57 1.50 9.43
N LYS A 204 -0.45 2.75 8.97
CA LYS A 204 -1.09 3.20 7.73
C LYS A 204 -0.25 2.74 6.53
N LEU A 205 -0.83 1.92 5.66
CA LEU A 205 -0.10 1.34 4.53
C LEU A 205 0.11 2.39 3.44
N GLU A 206 1.37 2.64 3.13
CA GLU A 206 1.79 3.57 2.09
C GLU A 206 2.90 2.92 1.26
N ASP A 207 3.08 3.38 0.03
CA ASP A 207 4.17 2.89 -0.82
C ASP A 207 5.52 3.20 -0.18
N GLY A 208 6.38 2.19 -0.06
CA GLY A 208 7.68 2.26 0.59
C GLY A 208 7.66 2.12 2.11
N LEU A 209 6.50 1.86 2.74
CA LEU A 209 6.40 1.65 4.19
C LEU A 209 7.35 0.54 4.67
N VAL A 210 8.00 0.78 5.82
CA VAL A 210 8.75 -0.24 6.56
C VAL A 210 8.04 -0.53 7.88
N VAL A 211 7.47 -1.73 8.00
CA VAL A 211 6.88 -2.25 9.23
C VAL A 211 8.00 -2.79 10.12
N ARG A 212 8.03 -2.37 11.38
CA ARG A 212 9.09 -2.68 12.36
C ARG A 212 8.50 -3.18 13.69
N GLY A 213 9.38 -3.40 14.67
CA GLY A 213 8.98 -3.72 16.04
C GLY A 213 8.44 -5.14 16.21
N PHE A 214 8.78 -6.07 15.32
CA PHE A 214 8.38 -7.46 15.52
C PHE A 214 9.13 -8.09 16.69
N GLU A 215 8.38 -8.58 17.66
CA GLU A 215 8.85 -9.45 18.72
C GLU A 215 8.33 -10.87 18.46
N PHE A 216 9.23 -11.85 18.36
CA PHE A 216 8.90 -13.25 18.12
C PHE A 216 9.04 -14.09 19.39
N ILE A 217 8.08 -14.98 19.60
CA ILE A 217 8.14 -16.08 20.57
C ILE A 217 8.32 -17.40 19.81
N ASP A 218 9.10 -18.30 20.40
CA ASP A 218 9.38 -19.66 19.95
C ASP A 218 8.69 -20.70 20.84
#